data_AF-A0A800G0U6-F1
#
_entry.id   AF-A0A800G0U6-F1
#
_cell.length_a   1.000
_cell.length_b   1.000
_cell.length_c   1.000
_cell.angle_alpha   90.00
_cell.angle_beta   90.00
_cell.angle_gamma   90.00
#
_symmetry.space_group_name_H-M   'P 1'
#
loop_
_entity.id
_entity.type
_entity.pdbx_description
1 polymer ?
#
loop_
_entity_poly.entity_id
_entity_poly.type
_entity_poly.pdbx_seq_one_letter_code
_entity_poly.pdbx_strand_id
1 'polypeptide(L)'
;MSRTKPALVPIAILLALLPSCGATRLAQQAEARYTPEQVPAVLELARAAIAEQTNLERTLDQVRSAHSTAGLSPDLKQEVQNVLEATTRAVIAHSQDADLLKAIMGVDVPRQLAVEAGLRSAQLLFLERERMGAYRLIKRMDSKFPQHHERSAAGELLGEIGFNLAEDEGSYGLFFEYRNLAGEVLEYLVMNYPSHLGGDQTLWTLGTLYEEQSKLDLAIEKHQDLLLWFPTSPLAPLAQARIPRLRLMIHKDPEYDRATLVQAYGELQGWLNEHRGHESESVVRGDLVDAIRRLAESDLVLAHFYATLGSAEGVQLHARRALAEAREGGDPDQVKEADELLQEWAERGGNGDGTGS
;
A
#
# COMPACT_ATOMS: atom_id res chain seq x y z
N MET A 1 46.42 -7.63 43.41
CA MET A 1 45.36 -7.02 44.23
C MET A 1 44.07 -7.01 43.43
N SER A 2 43.05 -7.67 43.97
CA SER A 2 41.80 -8.09 43.32
C SER A 2 40.88 -6.90 42.98
N ARG A 3 40.34 -6.86 41.76
CA ARG A 3 39.21 -5.99 41.37
C ARG A 3 37.95 -6.85 41.24
N THR A 4 37.08 -6.74 42.23
CA THR A 4 35.73 -7.32 42.27
C THR A 4 34.80 -6.55 41.33
N LYS A 5 34.12 -7.27 40.43
CA LYS A 5 33.03 -6.74 39.60
C LYS A 5 31.70 -6.83 40.37
N PRO A 6 30.82 -5.82 40.31
CA PRO A 6 29.49 -5.90 40.92
C PRO A 6 28.55 -6.75 40.05
N ALA A 7 27.81 -7.65 40.70
CA ALA A 7 26.76 -8.44 40.08
C ALA A 7 25.50 -7.58 39.87
N LEU A 8 25.06 -7.47 38.62
CA LEU A 8 23.76 -6.90 38.26
C LEU A 8 22.67 -7.96 38.48
N VAL A 9 21.73 -7.66 39.38
CA VAL A 9 20.54 -8.47 39.64
C VAL A 9 19.45 -8.06 38.64
N PRO A 10 18.85 -8.99 37.86
CA PRO A 10 17.72 -8.66 37.00
C PRO A 10 16.46 -8.56 37.87
N ILE A 11 15.90 -7.36 38.00
CA ILE A 11 14.56 -7.14 38.55
C ILE A 11 13.57 -7.47 37.43
N ALA A 12 12.94 -8.63 37.51
CA ALA A 12 11.82 -9.01 36.65
C ALA A 12 10.58 -8.21 37.09
N ILE A 13 10.24 -7.16 36.34
CA ILE A 13 8.97 -6.45 36.48
C ILE A 13 7.90 -7.29 35.79
N LEU A 14 7.16 -8.06 36.58
CA LEU A 14 5.97 -8.79 36.14
C LEU A 14 4.79 -7.79 36.08
N LEU A 15 4.64 -7.09 34.95
CA LEU A 15 3.46 -6.29 34.66
C LEU A 15 2.30 -7.25 34.34
N ALA A 16 1.39 -7.42 35.29
CA ALA A 16 0.16 -8.19 35.10
C ALA A 16 -0.77 -7.43 34.13
N LEU A 17 -0.83 -7.89 32.89
CA LEU A 17 -1.86 -7.51 31.90
C LEU A 17 -3.20 -8.11 32.35
N LEU A 18 -3.91 -7.42 33.26
CA LEU A 18 -5.32 -7.73 33.52
C LEU A 18 -6.12 -7.18 32.33
N PRO A 19 -6.81 -8.02 31.54
CA PRO A 19 -7.64 -7.53 30.45
C PRO A 19 -8.73 -6.60 30.99
N SER A 20 -8.98 -5.48 30.29
CA SER A 20 -10.07 -4.55 30.58
C SER A 20 -11.39 -5.33 30.59
N CYS A 21 -11.99 -5.51 31.78
CA CYS A 21 -13.27 -6.20 31.94
C CYS A 21 -14.45 -5.45 31.28
N GLY A 22 -14.26 -4.21 30.81
CA GLY A 22 -15.31 -3.35 30.28
C GLY A 22 -15.83 -3.82 28.92
N ALA A 23 -14.93 -4.10 27.97
CA ALA A 23 -15.32 -4.47 26.60
C ALA A 23 -16.17 -5.75 26.53
N THR A 24 -15.85 -6.75 27.36
CA THR A 24 -16.61 -8.01 27.44
C THR A 24 -18.04 -7.80 27.93
N ARG A 25 -18.26 -6.85 28.85
CA ARG A 25 -19.60 -6.53 29.34
C ARG A 25 -20.43 -5.78 28.31
N LEU A 26 -19.83 -4.83 27.60
CA LEU A 26 -20.57 -4.05 26.61
C LEU A 26 -21.05 -4.93 25.43
N ALA A 27 -20.23 -5.91 25.03
CA ALA A 27 -20.55 -6.87 23.98
C ALA A 27 -21.67 -7.87 24.35
N GLN A 28 -21.93 -8.08 25.64
CA GLN A 28 -23.08 -8.88 26.08
C GLN A 28 -24.38 -8.09 25.88
N GLN A 29 -25.45 -8.80 25.53
CA GLN A 29 -26.78 -8.19 25.44
C GLN A 29 -27.14 -7.60 26.80
N ALA A 30 -27.51 -6.31 26.82
CA ALA A 30 -27.84 -5.64 28.06
C ALA A 30 -29.09 -6.29 28.66
N GLU A 31 -28.94 -6.99 29.77
CA GLU A 31 -30.07 -7.49 30.54
C GLU A 31 -30.75 -6.32 31.26
N ALA A 32 -32.09 -6.29 31.26
CA ALA A 32 -32.84 -5.28 31.99
C ALA A 32 -32.61 -5.43 33.50
N ARG A 33 -31.90 -4.47 34.11
CA ARG A 33 -31.63 -4.44 35.56
C ARG A 33 -32.52 -3.47 36.35
N TYR A 34 -33.38 -2.72 35.67
CA TYR A 34 -34.17 -1.65 36.27
C TYR A 34 -35.66 -1.88 36.07
N THR A 35 -36.46 -1.42 37.03
CA THR A 35 -37.91 -1.27 36.85
C THR A 35 -38.21 0.07 36.15
N PRO A 36 -39.37 0.24 35.49
CA PRO A 36 -39.76 1.52 34.87
C PRO A 36 -39.65 2.73 35.82
N GLU A 37 -39.93 2.54 37.10
CA GLU A 37 -39.88 3.60 38.13
C GLU A 37 -38.45 4.02 38.49
N GLN A 38 -37.46 3.14 38.27
CA GLN A 38 -36.05 3.40 38.56
C GLN A 38 -35.34 4.13 37.42
N VAL A 39 -35.86 4.02 36.19
CA VAL A 39 -35.21 4.56 34.99
C VAL A 39 -34.97 6.09 35.07
N PRO A 40 -35.93 6.94 35.49
CA PRO A 40 -35.69 8.38 35.60
C PRO A 40 -34.48 8.75 36.47
N ALA A 41 -34.29 8.05 37.60
CA ALA A 41 -33.15 8.28 38.48
C ALA A 41 -31.81 7.90 37.81
N VAL A 42 -31.80 6.83 36.99
CA VAL A 42 -30.62 6.44 36.20
C VAL A 42 -30.30 7.51 35.16
N LEU A 43 -31.31 8.09 34.51
CA LEU A 43 -31.10 9.14 33.52
C LEU A 43 -30.53 10.42 34.13
N GLU A 44 -31.00 10.83 35.30
CA GLU A 44 -30.46 12.00 36.01
C GLU A 44 -28.99 11.79 36.41
N LEU A 45 -28.65 10.62 36.94
CA LEU A 45 -27.25 10.26 37.24
C LEU A 45 -26.40 10.25 35.98
N ALA A 46 -26.93 9.77 34.86
CA ALA A 46 -26.21 9.77 33.59
C ALA A 46 -25.97 11.19 33.06
N ARG A 47 -26.95 12.09 33.17
CA ARG A 47 -26.78 13.51 32.80
C ARG A 47 -25.70 14.18 33.65
N ALA A 48 -25.67 13.93 34.96
CA ALA A 48 -24.62 14.43 35.84
C ALA A 48 -23.23 13.89 35.45
N ALA A 49 -23.12 12.58 35.21
CA ALA A 49 -21.89 11.95 34.77
C ALA A 49 -21.36 12.49 33.43
N ILE A 50 -22.26 12.78 32.47
CA ILE A 50 -21.90 13.43 31.20
C ILE A 50 -21.35 14.84 31.45
N ALA A 51 -22.04 15.64 32.27
CA ALA A 51 -21.65 17.01 32.56
C ALA A 51 -20.28 17.10 33.27
N GLU A 52 -20.03 16.16 34.18
CA GLU A 52 -18.78 16.09 34.94
C GLU A 52 -17.68 15.29 34.21
N GLN A 53 -18.02 14.60 33.11
CA GLN A 53 -17.14 13.68 32.39
C GLN A 53 -16.57 12.55 33.26
N THR A 54 -17.33 12.08 34.25
CA THR A 54 -16.89 11.05 35.20
C THR A 54 -17.60 9.73 34.96
N ASN A 55 -16.89 8.60 35.13
CA ASN A 55 -17.44 7.25 35.07
C ASN A 55 -18.26 6.92 33.79
N LEU A 56 -17.95 7.55 32.66
CA LEU A 56 -18.77 7.51 31.45
C LEU A 56 -19.05 6.09 30.93
N GLU A 57 -18.09 5.17 31.05
CA GLU A 57 -18.22 3.78 30.59
C GLU A 57 -19.28 3.02 31.42
N ARG A 58 -19.19 3.14 32.74
CA ARG A 58 -20.18 2.58 33.66
C ARG A 58 -21.55 3.20 33.42
N THR A 59 -21.60 4.51 33.19
CA THR A 59 -22.84 5.24 32.88
C THR A 59 -23.46 4.71 31.59
N LEU A 60 -22.67 4.47 30.54
CA LEU A 60 -23.17 3.89 29.28
C LEU A 60 -23.80 2.52 29.49
N ASP A 61 -23.16 1.63 30.26
CA ASP A 61 -23.73 0.33 30.62
C ASP A 61 -25.07 0.46 31.37
N GLN A 62 -25.17 1.40 32.30
CA GLN A 62 -26.40 1.66 33.06
C GLN A 62 -27.53 2.16 32.15
N VAL A 63 -27.25 3.13 31.27
CA VAL A 63 -28.25 3.66 30.35
C VAL A 63 -28.69 2.61 29.32
N ARG A 64 -27.79 1.74 28.83
CA ARG A 64 -28.15 0.61 27.97
C ARG A 64 -29.05 -0.41 28.67
N SER A 65 -28.76 -0.71 29.94
CA SER A 65 -29.63 -1.56 30.76
C SER A 65 -31.01 -0.91 30.97
N ALA A 66 -31.08 0.41 31.16
CA ALA A 66 -32.33 1.15 31.26
C ALA A 66 -33.11 1.16 29.93
N HIS A 67 -32.42 1.27 28.78
CA HIS A 67 -33.03 1.19 27.45
C HIS A 67 -33.67 -0.17 27.20
N SER A 68 -33.10 -1.24 27.76
CA SER A 68 -33.59 -2.61 27.62
C SER A 68 -34.75 -2.93 28.58
N THR A 69 -35.15 -2.00 29.46
CA THR A 69 -36.25 -2.19 30.42
C THR A 69 -37.61 -2.29 29.70
N ALA A 70 -38.35 -3.36 29.98
CA ALA A 70 -39.70 -3.53 29.45
C ALA A 70 -40.71 -2.60 30.15
N GLY A 71 -41.80 -2.24 29.44
CA GLY A 71 -42.91 -1.48 30.03
C GLY A 71 -42.73 0.03 30.14
N LEU A 72 -41.66 0.59 29.56
CA LEU A 72 -41.48 2.05 29.51
C LEU A 72 -42.55 2.73 28.64
N SER A 73 -43.02 3.90 29.10
CA SER A 73 -43.91 4.75 28.31
C SER A 73 -43.19 5.27 27.06
N PRO A 74 -43.92 5.67 25.99
CA PRO A 74 -43.30 6.23 24.79
C PRO A 74 -42.37 7.42 25.08
N ASP A 75 -42.80 8.34 25.94
CA ASP A 75 -42.02 9.53 26.31
C ASP A 75 -40.73 9.14 27.03
N LEU A 76 -40.81 8.21 27.99
CA LEU A 76 -39.64 7.76 28.73
C LEU A 76 -38.67 6.96 27.84
N LYS A 77 -39.17 6.17 26.89
CA LYS A 77 -38.31 5.51 25.89
C LYS A 77 -37.52 6.52 25.07
N GLN A 78 -38.18 7.58 24.60
CA GLN A 78 -37.52 8.64 23.85
C GLN A 78 -36.47 9.36 24.70
N GLU A 79 -36.77 9.60 25.98
CA GLU A 79 -35.80 10.21 26.89
C GLU A 79 -34.58 9.31 27.12
N VAL A 80 -34.78 8.01 27.38
CA VAL A 80 -33.69 7.05 27.51
C VAL A 80 -32.84 7.00 26.25
N GLN A 81 -33.45 7.01 25.06
CA GLN A 81 -32.73 7.06 23.79
C GLN A 81 -31.87 8.33 23.67
N ASN A 82 -32.42 9.49 24.00
CA ASN A 82 -31.69 10.76 23.94
C ASN A 82 -30.47 10.76 24.89
N VAL A 83 -30.65 10.23 26.11
CA VAL A 83 -29.55 10.12 27.09
C VAL A 83 -28.53 9.08 26.64
N LEU A 84 -28.96 7.94 26.07
CA LEU A 84 -28.06 6.92 25.54
C LEU A 84 -27.14 7.48 24.45
N GLU A 85 -27.69 8.25 23.52
CA GLU A 85 -26.89 8.92 22.48
C GLU A 85 -25.92 9.94 23.07
N ALA A 86 -26.37 10.76 24.02
CA ALA A 86 -25.53 11.74 24.68
C ALA A 86 -24.38 11.10 25.47
N THR A 87 -24.66 10.02 26.22
CA THR A 87 -23.63 9.25 26.94
C THR A 87 -22.66 8.61 25.95
N THR A 88 -23.16 8.02 24.86
CA THR A 88 -22.32 7.39 23.83
C THR A 88 -21.37 8.41 23.20
N ARG A 89 -21.86 9.60 22.81
CA ARG A 89 -21.00 10.70 22.31
C ARG A 89 -19.94 11.11 23.34
N ALA A 90 -20.32 11.22 24.62
CA ALA A 90 -19.38 11.56 25.68
C ALA A 90 -18.28 10.49 25.83
N VAL A 91 -18.63 9.20 25.77
CA VAL A 91 -17.67 8.08 25.79
C VAL A 91 -16.73 8.14 24.59
N ILE A 92 -17.26 8.32 23.37
CA ILE A 92 -16.45 8.44 22.14
C ILE A 92 -15.43 9.57 22.25
N ALA A 93 -15.84 10.73 22.77
CA ALA A 93 -14.99 11.90 22.87
C ALA A 93 -13.86 11.77 23.91
N HIS A 94 -14.08 11.02 25.01
CA HIS A 94 -13.17 11.06 26.17
C HIS A 94 -12.50 9.72 26.52
N SER A 95 -13.06 8.58 26.09
CA SER A 95 -12.47 7.28 26.40
C SER A 95 -11.12 7.10 25.69
N GLN A 96 -10.20 6.44 26.39
CA GLN A 96 -8.93 5.96 25.87
C GLN A 96 -8.92 4.43 25.75
N ASP A 97 -10.05 3.75 26.01
CA ASP A 97 -10.18 2.30 25.87
C ASP A 97 -10.62 1.98 24.43
N ALA A 98 -9.67 1.56 23.60
CA ALA A 98 -9.94 1.20 22.21
C ALA A 98 -10.92 0.01 22.09
N ASP A 99 -10.86 -0.97 23.01
CA ASP A 99 -11.72 -2.15 22.97
C ASP A 99 -13.16 -1.80 23.36
N LEU A 100 -13.37 -0.89 24.31
CA LEU A 100 -14.68 -0.36 24.63
C LEU A 100 -15.31 0.33 23.41
N LEU A 101 -14.57 1.24 22.77
CA LEU A 101 -15.07 1.97 21.59
C LEU A 101 -15.37 1.03 20.42
N LYS A 102 -14.54 0.00 20.21
CA LYS A 102 -14.80 -1.07 19.24
C LYS A 102 -16.05 -1.87 19.59
N ALA A 103 -16.32 -2.12 20.86
CA ALA A 103 -17.53 -2.80 21.30
C ALA A 103 -18.79 -1.95 21.04
N ILE A 104 -18.71 -0.61 21.13
CA ILE A 104 -19.84 0.30 20.80
C ILE A 104 -20.31 0.10 19.35
N MET A 105 -19.39 -0.16 18.43
CA MET A 105 -19.74 -0.45 17.03
C MET A 105 -20.63 -1.70 16.88
N GLY A 106 -20.59 -2.62 17.86
CA GLY A 106 -21.31 -3.89 17.88
C GLY A 106 -22.68 -3.85 18.55
N VAL A 107 -23.04 -2.78 19.25
CA VAL A 107 -24.29 -2.71 20.03
C VAL A 107 -25.37 -1.88 19.32
N ASP A 108 -26.59 -1.89 19.87
CA ASP A 108 -27.73 -1.14 19.35
C ASP A 108 -27.61 0.35 19.70
N VAL A 109 -26.86 1.09 18.88
CA VAL A 109 -26.74 2.55 18.89
C VAL A 109 -26.95 3.09 17.47
N PRO A 110 -27.33 4.36 17.31
CA PRO A 110 -27.44 4.96 15.98
C PRO A 110 -26.19 4.73 15.14
N ARG A 111 -26.40 4.41 13.85
CA ARG A 111 -25.33 4.10 12.89
C ARG A 111 -24.20 5.13 12.89
N GLN A 112 -24.53 6.42 13.03
CA GLN A 112 -23.55 7.49 13.08
C GLN A 112 -22.55 7.30 14.23
N LEU A 113 -23.07 7.09 15.44
CA LEU A 113 -22.25 6.90 16.64
C LEU A 113 -21.45 5.60 16.61
N ALA A 114 -21.99 4.53 16.02
CA ALA A 114 -21.25 3.28 15.83
C ALA A 114 -20.02 3.47 14.94
N VAL A 115 -20.14 4.27 13.87
CA VAL A 115 -19.02 4.60 12.96
C VAL A 115 -18.00 5.50 13.66
N GLU A 116 -18.45 6.57 14.33
CA GLU A 116 -17.57 7.49 15.07
C GLU A 116 -16.76 6.72 16.13
N ALA A 117 -17.39 5.81 16.89
CA ALA A 117 -16.71 4.96 17.86
C ALA A 117 -15.70 4.00 17.20
N GLY A 118 -16.07 3.39 16.07
CA GLY A 118 -15.19 2.49 15.31
C GLY A 118 -13.94 3.20 14.80
N LEU A 119 -14.10 4.40 14.23
CA LEU A 119 -12.98 5.21 13.76
C LEU A 119 -12.10 5.68 14.92
N ARG A 120 -12.69 6.17 16.02
CA ARG A 120 -11.93 6.61 17.20
C ARG A 120 -11.13 5.46 17.82
N SER A 121 -11.73 4.27 17.90
CA SER A 121 -11.03 3.05 18.33
C SER A 121 -9.83 2.74 17.43
N ALA A 122 -9.99 2.83 16.10
CA ALA A 122 -8.90 2.60 15.16
C ALA A 122 -7.76 3.62 15.33
N GLN A 123 -8.08 4.89 15.59
CA GLN A 123 -7.08 5.92 15.91
C GLN A 123 -6.30 5.57 17.18
N LEU A 124 -6.96 5.13 18.26
CA LEU A 124 -6.28 4.73 19.49
C LEU A 124 -5.37 3.52 19.27
N LEU A 125 -5.84 2.50 18.56
CA LEU A 125 -5.00 1.34 18.19
C LEU A 125 -3.77 1.76 17.41
N PHE A 126 -3.90 2.72 16.48
CA PHE A 126 -2.77 3.24 15.73
C PHE A 126 -1.76 3.98 16.63
N LEU A 127 -2.22 4.80 17.57
CA LEU A 127 -1.38 5.48 18.57
C LEU A 127 -0.63 4.49 19.47
N GLU A 128 -1.24 3.34 19.78
CA GLU A 128 -0.64 2.23 20.52
C GLU A 128 0.31 1.37 19.66
N ARG A 129 0.55 1.76 18.40
CA ARG A 129 1.34 1.05 17.39
C ARG A 129 0.74 -0.28 16.92
N GLU A 130 -0.53 -0.55 17.23
CA GLU A 130 -1.30 -1.68 16.71
C GLU A 130 -1.85 -1.40 15.29
N ARG A 131 -0.95 -1.04 14.36
CA ARG A 131 -1.24 -0.63 12.98
C ARG A 131 -2.19 -1.55 12.23
N MET A 132 -1.93 -2.86 12.28
CA MET A 132 -2.80 -3.86 11.64
C MET A 132 -4.10 -4.09 12.40
N GLY A 133 -4.14 -3.82 13.71
CA GLY A 133 -5.38 -3.80 14.49
C GLY A 133 -6.31 -2.68 14.01
N ALA A 134 -5.77 -1.47 13.89
CA ALA A 134 -6.45 -0.29 13.36
C ALA A 134 -6.98 -0.53 11.94
N TYR A 135 -6.12 -0.99 11.01
CA TYR A 135 -6.51 -1.33 9.64
C TYR A 135 -7.68 -2.31 9.57
N ARG A 136 -7.59 -3.44 10.29
CA ARG A 136 -8.66 -4.46 10.28
C ARG A 136 -9.96 -3.93 10.87
N LEU A 137 -9.89 -3.02 11.83
CA LEU A 137 -11.07 -2.39 12.39
C LEU A 137 -11.76 -1.47 11.37
N ILE A 138 -10.99 -0.66 10.63
CA ILE A 138 -11.52 0.18 9.54
C ILE A 138 -12.19 -0.70 8.47
N LYS A 139 -11.52 -1.76 8.02
CA LYS A 139 -12.08 -2.70 7.02
C LYS A 139 -13.39 -3.35 7.50
N ARG A 140 -13.48 -3.69 8.79
CA ARG A 140 -14.72 -4.21 9.40
C ARG A 140 -15.81 -3.14 9.46
N MET A 141 -15.46 -1.91 9.83
CA MET A 141 -16.37 -0.77 9.85
C MET A 141 -16.92 -0.49 8.45
N ASP A 142 -16.07 -0.45 7.42
CA ASP A 142 -16.46 -0.31 6.02
C ASP A 142 -17.40 -1.42 5.56
N SER A 143 -17.07 -2.67 5.90
CA SER A 143 -17.90 -3.82 5.55
C SER A 143 -19.29 -3.73 6.19
N LYS A 144 -19.37 -3.24 7.43
CA LYS A 144 -20.62 -3.09 8.17
C LYS A 144 -21.41 -1.84 7.73
N PHE A 145 -20.73 -0.77 7.33
CA PHE A 145 -21.33 0.52 7.02
C PHE A 145 -20.77 1.16 5.73
N PRO A 146 -20.90 0.56 4.53
CA PRO A 146 -20.12 0.93 3.34
C PRO A 146 -20.17 2.40 2.90
N GLN A 147 -21.26 3.11 3.19
CA GLN A 147 -21.45 4.53 2.83
C GLN A 147 -21.58 5.39 4.09
N HIS A 148 -20.67 5.22 5.06
CA HIS A 148 -20.69 6.04 6.26
C HIS A 148 -20.13 7.45 6.02
N HIS A 149 -20.48 8.39 6.90
CA HIS A 149 -20.07 9.79 6.79
C HIS A 149 -18.56 9.98 7.01
N GLU A 150 -17.93 9.14 7.84
CA GLU A 150 -16.49 9.21 8.14
C GLU A 150 -15.55 8.62 7.07
N ARG A 151 -15.97 8.48 5.80
CA ARG A 151 -15.11 7.86 4.78
C ARG A 151 -13.85 8.67 4.49
N SER A 152 -13.91 10.01 4.54
CA SER A 152 -12.70 10.83 4.34
C SER A 152 -11.66 10.55 5.43
N ALA A 153 -12.07 10.66 6.70
CA ALA A 153 -11.20 10.44 7.85
C ALA A 153 -10.69 9.00 7.95
N ALA A 154 -11.51 8.01 7.59
CA ALA A 154 -11.07 6.62 7.50
C ALA A 154 -10.01 6.41 6.41
N GLY A 155 -10.18 7.04 5.24
CA GLY A 155 -9.18 7.04 4.16
C GLY A 155 -7.86 7.69 4.57
N GLU A 156 -7.92 8.85 5.24
CA GLU A 156 -6.74 9.54 5.78
C GLU A 156 -5.97 8.65 6.76
N LEU A 157 -6.67 8.04 7.73
CA LEU A 157 -6.04 7.13 8.69
C LEU A 157 -5.46 5.87 8.02
N LEU A 158 -6.13 5.32 7.00
CA LEU A 158 -5.56 4.21 6.20
C LEU A 158 -4.27 4.61 5.50
N GLY A 159 -4.20 5.84 4.96
CA GLY A 159 -2.98 6.41 4.39
C GLY A 159 -1.86 6.50 5.43
N GLU A 160 -2.15 7.09 6.60
CA GLU A 160 -1.18 7.18 7.71
C GLU A 160 -0.66 5.81 8.16
N ILE A 161 -1.56 4.83 8.33
CA ILE A 161 -1.19 3.46 8.69
C ILE A 161 -0.28 2.85 7.62
N GLY A 162 -0.66 2.96 6.35
CA GLY A 162 0.05 2.37 5.23
C GLY A 162 1.44 2.99 5.02
N PHE A 163 1.56 4.31 5.07
CA PHE A 163 2.86 5.00 4.96
C PHE A 163 3.75 4.74 6.17
N ASN A 164 3.18 4.75 7.39
CA ASN A 164 3.95 4.41 8.58
C ASN A 164 4.48 2.96 8.56
N LEU A 165 3.70 2.01 8.03
CA LEU A 165 4.19 0.65 7.80
C LEU A 165 5.29 0.63 6.74
N ALA A 166 5.12 1.36 5.63
CA ALA A 166 6.09 1.39 4.55
C ALA A 166 7.46 1.89 5.06
N GLU A 167 7.49 2.97 5.82
CA GLU A 167 8.73 3.57 6.36
C GLU A 167 9.37 2.76 7.49
N ASP A 168 8.71 1.73 8.02
CA ASP A 168 9.22 0.95 9.14
C ASP A 168 10.14 -0.20 8.69
N GLU A 169 11.45 0.03 8.82
CA GLU A 169 12.52 -0.96 8.63
C GLU A 169 12.58 -2.04 9.73
N GLY A 170 11.74 -1.93 10.76
CA GLY A 170 11.65 -2.90 11.84
C GLY A 170 11.02 -4.23 11.41
N SER A 171 11.15 -5.22 12.29
CA SER A 171 10.55 -6.53 12.13
C SER A 171 9.65 -6.90 13.31
N TYR A 172 8.65 -7.74 13.05
CA TYR A 172 7.87 -8.44 14.07
C TYR A 172 8.24 -9.92 14.06
N GLY A 173 8.52 -10.45 15.26
CA GLY A 173 9.12 -11.77 15.38
C GLY A 173 10.56 -11.78 14.84
N LEU A 174 10.98 -12.92 14.27
CA LEU A 174 12.37 -13.12 13.85
C LEU A 174 12.65 -12.78 12.37
N PHE A 175 11.63 -12.77 11.51
CA PHE A 175 11.83 -12.75 10.05
C PHE A 175 10.82 -11.91 9.25
N PHE A 176 9.83 -11.28 9.89
CA PHE A 176 8.78 -10.58 9.17
C PHE A 176 8.94 -9.07 9.32
N GLU A 177 9.23 -8.38 8.22
CA GLU A 177 9.36 -6.92 8.21
C GLU A 177 7.98 -6.25 8.20
N TYR A 178 7.83 -5.16 8.95
CA TYR A 178 6.58 -4.40 8.98
C TYR A 178 6.26 -3.78 7.62
N ARG A 179 7.28 -3.32 6.88
CA ARG A 179 7.16 -2.80 5.52
C ARG A 179 6.38 -3.71 4.57
N ASN A 180 6.51 -5.03 4.70
CA ASN A 180 5.79 -5.99 3.87
C ASN A 180 4.26 -5.99 4.08
N LEU A 181 3.78 -5.42 5.19
CA LEU A 181 2.35 -5.28 5.48
C LEU A 181 1.74 -4.01 4.86
N ALA A 182 2.56 -3.03 4.47
CA ALA A 182 2.08 -1.76 3.92
C ALA A 182 1.26 -1.93 2.65
N GLY A 183 1.68 -2.87 1.77
CA GLY A 183 1.00 -3.14 0.50
C GLY A 183 -0.48 -3.49 0.69
N GLU A 184 -0.84 -4.33 1.68
CA GLU A 184 -2.23 -4.69 1.94
C GLU A 184 -3.10 -3.48 2.30
N VAL A 185 -2.56 -2.58 3.12
CA VAL A 185 -3.28 -1.39 3.59
C VAL A 185 -3.46 -0.38 2.45
N LEU A 186 -2.38 -0.10 1.71
CA LEU A 186 -2.37 0.89 0.63
C LEU A 186 -3.20 0.41 -0.58
N GLU A 187 -3.18 -0.87 -0.94
CA GLU A 187 -4.08 -1.42 -1.97
C GLU A 187 -5.54 -1.25 -1.57
N TYR A 188 -5.87 -1.56 -0.30
CA TYR A 188 -7.22 -1.37 0.19
C TYR A 188 -7.65 0.11 0.12
N LEU A 189 -6.74 1.04 0.43
CA LEU A 189 -6.98 2.47 0.30
C LEU A 189 -7.31 2.87 -1.14
N VAL A 190 -6.47 2.49 -2.12
CA VAL A 190 -6.71 2.82 -3.55
C VAL A 190 -8.03 2.24 -4.04
N MET A 191 -8.31 0.98 -3.73
CA MET A 191 -9.50 0.29 -4.22
C MET A 191 -10.81 0.83 -3.62
N ASN A 192 -10.80 1.27 -2.37
CA ASN A 192 -12.03 1.63 -1.65
C ASN A 192 -12.19 3.15 -1.44
N TYR A 193 -11.13 3.94 -1.59
CA TYR A 193 -11.12 5.38 -1.37
C TYR A 193 -10.46 6.11 -2.56
N PRO A 194 -11.01 5.99 -3.78
CA PRO A 194 -10.39 6.54 -4.98
C PRO A 194 -10.28 8.08 -4.97
N SER A 195 -11.03 8.77 -4.12
CA SER A 195 -10.98 10.23 -3.95
C SER A 195 -10.02 10.69 -2.84
N HIS A 196 -9.21 9.80 -2.28
CA HIS A 196 -8.24 10.15 -1.25
C HIS A 196 -7.19 11.13 -1.80
N LEU A 197 -6.91 12.21 -1.05
CA LEU A 197 -6.03 13.30 -1.49
C LEU A 197 -4.59 12.85 -1.77
N GLY A 198 -4.09 11.83 -1.07
CA GLY A 198 -2.75 11.26 -1.28
C GLY A 198 -2.72 10.04 -2.21
N GLY A 199 -3.67 9.93 -3.15
CA GLY A 199 -3.77 8.78 -4.05
C GLY A 199 -2.55 8.58 -4.95
N ASP A 200 -1.94 9.67 -5.44
CA ASP A 200 -0.72 9.64 -6.23
C ASP A 200 0.49 9.11 -5.43
N GLN A 201 0.71 9.65 -4.23
CA GLN A 201 1.74 9.17 -3.31
C GLN A 201 1.52 7.71 -2.92
N THR A 202 0.26 7.29 -2.75
CA THR A 202 -0.09 5.90 -2.44
C THR A 202 0.33 4.96 -3.57
N LEU A 203 -0.02 5.29 -4.81
CA LEU A 203 0.35 4.49 -5.99
C LEU A 203 1.86 4.45 -6.21
N TRP A 204 2.56 5.57 -6.00
CA TRP A 204 4.01 5.62 -6.04
C TRP A 204 4.67 4.70 -5.01
N THR A 205 4.19 4.76 -3.76
CA THR A 205 4.70 3.90 -2.69
C THR A 205 4.42 2.42 -2.97
N LEU A 206 3.23 2.08 -3.49
CA LEU A 206 2.92 0.71 -3.91
C LEU A 206 3.85 0.22 -5.04
N GLY A 207 4.09 1.04 -6.06
CA GLY A 207 5.04 0.73 -7.13
C GLY A 207 6.44 0.42 -6.59
N THR A 208 6.92 1.25 -5.66
CA THR A 208 8.22 1.07 -5.00
C THR A 208 8.28 -0.21 -4.17
N LEU A 209 7.26 -0.49 -3.35
CA LEU A 209 7.17 -1.71 -2.54
C LEU A 209 7.16 -2.98 -3.41
N TYR A 210 6.45 -2.95 -4.54
CA TYR A 210 6.43 -4.10 -5.45
C TYR A 210 7.73 -4.29 -6.21
N GLU A 211 8.42 -3.21 -6.56
CA GLU A 211 9.76 -3.31 -7.15
C GLU A 211 10.74 -3.97 -6.17
N GLU A 212 10.77 -3.55 -4.91
CA GLU A 212 11.61 -4.13 -3.86
C GLU A 212 11.32 -5.63 -3.66
N GLN A 213 10.06 -6.03 -3.78
CA GLN A 213 9.61 -7.42 -3.72
C GLN A 213 9.83 -8.20 -5.02
N SER A 214 10.49 -7.60 -6.03
CA SER A 214 10.68 -8.16 -7.38
C SER A 214 9.37 -8.53 -8.10
N LYS A 215 8.24 -7.91 -7.74
CA LYS A 215 6.93 -8.04 -8.40
C LYS A 215 6.80 -6.94 -9.46
N LEU A 216 7.67 -6.99 -10.45
CA LEU A 216 7.89 -5.88 -11.39
C LEU A 216 6.65 -5.56 -12.24
N ASP A 217 5.85 -6.56 -12.63
CA ASP A 217 4.60 -6.33 -13.37
C ASP A 217 3.59 -5.52 -12.56
N LEU A 218 3.43 -5.84 -11.27
CA LEU A 218 2.57 -5.06 -10.38
C LEU A 218 3.13 -3.65 -10.16
N ALA A 219 4.46 -3.50 -10.06
CA ALA A 219 5.06 -2.18 -9.95
C ALA A 219 4.76 -1.31 -11.20
N ILE A 220 4.85 -1.89 -12.40
CA ILE A 220 4.46 -1.21 -13.65
C ILE A 220 2.99 -0.80 -13.61
N GLU A 221 2.08 -1.70 -13.22
CA GLU A 221 0.65 -1.42 -13.10
C GLU A 221 0.40 -0.20 -12.22
N LYS A 222 1.02 -0.11 -11.04
CA LYS A 222 0.80 1.02 -10.12
C LYS A 222 1.35 2.34 -10.64
N HIS A 223 2.47 2.33 -11.35
CA HIS A 223 2.95 3.55 -12.02
C HIS A 223 2.04 3.96 -13.19
N GLN A 224 1.48 3.00 -13.94
CA GLN A 224 0.50 3.29 -14.99
C GLN A 224 -0.80 3.87 -14.41
N ASP A 225 -1.30 3.30 -13.31
CA ASP A 225 -2.45 3.84 -12.58
C ASP A 225 -2.19 5.28 -12.11
N LEU A 226 -0.97 5.58 -11.64
CA LEU A 226 -0.60 6.94 -11.23
C LEU A 226 -0.72 7.91 -12.41
N LEU A 227 -0.20 7.55 -13.58
CA LEU A 227 -0.30 8.38 -14.79
C LEU A 227 -1.75 8.54 -15.27
N LEU A 228 -2.55 7.49 -15.16
CA LEU A 228 -3.95 7.49 -15.58
C LEU A 228 -4.82 8.38 -14.69
N TRP A 229 -4.70 8.22 -13.37
CA TRP A 229 -5.58 8.87 -12.41
C TRP A 229 -5.06 10.22 -11.90
N PHE A 230 -3.74 10.42 -11.94
CA PHE A 230 -3.06 11.63 -11.43
C PHE A 230 -2.03 12.21 -12.42
N PRO A 231 -2.42 12.52 -13.67
CA PRO A 231 -1.50 12.97 -14.71
C PRO A 231 -0.79 14.31 -14.39
N THR A 232 -1.35 15.12 -13.49
CA THR A 232 -0.76 16.40 -13.06
C THR A 232 0.05 16.29 -11.77
N SER A 233 0.21 15.08 -11.20
CA SER A 233 1.01 14.88 -10.00
C SER A 233 2.48 15.21 -10.28
N PRO A 234 3.21 15.83 -9.33
CA PRO A 234 4.65 15.98 -9.45
C PRO A 234 5.40 14.63 -9.55
N LEU A 235 4.75 13.53 -9.17
CA LEU A 235 5.29 12.17 -9.30
C LEU A 235 5.08 11.57 -10.70
N ALA A 236 4.26 12.18 -11.55
CA ALA A 236 3.95 11.64 -12.87
C ALA A 236 5.20 11.51 -13.77
N PRO A 237 6.09 12.52 -13.89
CA PRO A 237 7.36 12.35 -14.62
C PRO A 237 8.22 11.20 -14.10
N LEU A 238 8.28 11.02 -12.77
CA LEU A 238 9.03 9.92 -12.16
C LEU A 238 8.42 8.56 -12.49
N ALA A 239 7.09 8.44 -12.40
CA ALA A 239 6.37 7.20 -12.75
C ALA A 239 6.54 6.85 -14.24
N GLN A 240 6.44 7.83 -15.13
CA GLN A 240 6.65 7.65 -16.58
C GLN A 240 8.07 7.16 -16.89
N ALA A 241 9.09 7.67 -16.20
CA ALA A 241 10.46 7.17 -16.32
C ALA A 241 10.64 5.76 -15.71
N ARG A 242 9.90 5.44 -14.66
CA ARG A 242 10.06 4.16 -13.93
C ARG A 242 9.52 2.97 -14.71
N ILE A 243 8.42 3.11 -15.45
CA ILE A 243 7.80 2.05 -16.23
C ILE A 243 8.78 1.35 -17.19
N PRO A 244 9.45 2.05 -18.14
CA PRO A 244 10.37 1.39 -19.06
C PRO A 244 11.57 0.78 -18.34
N ARG A 245 12.06 1.40 -17.26
CA ARG A 245 13.13 0.82 -16.43
C ARG A 245 12.71 -0.52 -15.82
N LEU A 246 11.50 -0.62 -15.28
CA LEU A 246 10.97 -1.87 -14.73
C LEU A 246 10.84 -2.95 -15.81
N ARG A 247 10.45 -2.58 -17.04
CA ARG A 247 10.45 -3.50 -18.20
C ARG A 247 11.86 -4.06 -18.47
N LEU A 248 12.89 -3.21 -18.46
CA LEU A 248 14.28 -3.66 -18.60
C LEU A 248 14.71 -4.58 -17.44
N MET A 249 14.18 -4.38 -16.23
CA MET A 249 14.48 -5.24 -15.08
C MET A 249 13.83 -6.63 -15.16
N ILE A 250 12.66 -6.75 -15.79
CA ILE A 250 11.98 -8.04 -16.04
C ILE A 250 12.84 -8.92 -16.97
N HIS A 251 13.39 -8.30 -18.00
CA HIS A 251 14.12 -8.98 -19.07
C HIS A 251 15.63 -8.96 -18.83
N LYS A 252 16.12 -9.78 -17.90
CA LYS A 252 17.56 -9.85 -17.56
C LYS A 252 18.42 -10.63 -18.56
N ASP A 253 17.84 -11.51 -19.37
CA ASP A 253 18.56 -12.43 -20.26
C ASP A 253 18.27 -12.17 -21.76
N PRO A 254 19.28 -12.28 -22.64
CA PRO A 254 19.23 -11.86 -24.05
C PRO A 254 18.31 -12.59 -25.01
N GLU A 255 17.60 -13.60 -24.54
CA GLU A 255 16.46 -14.21 -25.25
C GLU A 255 15.20 -13.32 -25.21
N TYR A 256 15.41 -12.00 -25.19
CA TYR A 256 14.43 -10.97 -24.89
C TYR A 256 13.19 -11.03 -25.78
N ASP A 257 12.04 -10.65 -25.21
CA ASP A 257 10.95 -10.12 -26.03
C ASP A 257 11.38 -8.76 -26.60
N ARG A 258 11.91 -8.77 -27.82
CA ARG A 258 12.34 -7.56 -28.54
C ARG A 258 11.23 -6.51 -28.59
N ALA A 259 9.94 -6.91 -28.61
CA ALA A 259 8.84 -5.95 -28.63
C ALA A 259 8.83 -5.10 -27.34
N THR A 260 9.08 -5.73 -26.20
CA THR A 260 9.18 -5.03 -24.91
C THR A 260 10.39 -4.10 -24.84
N LEU A 261 11.55 -4.50 -25.40
CA LEU A 261 12.72 -3.61 -25.48
C LEU A 261 12.49 -2.40 -26.38
N VAL A 262 11.86 -2.60 -27.55
CA VAL A 262 11.49 -1.50 -28.45
C VAL A 262 10.50 -0.55 -27.77
N GLN A 263 9.54 -1.09 -27.03
CA GLN A 263 8.60 -0.30 -26.26
C GLN A 263 9.34 0.55 -25.21
N ALA A 264 10.21 -0.06 -24.40
CA ALA A 264 10.97 0.65 -23.39
C ALA A 264 11.85 1.76 -24.01
N TYR A 265 12.55 1.46 -25.10
CA TYR A 265 13.32 2.44 -25.87
C TYR A 265 12.46 3.63 -26.30
N GLY A 266 11.29 3.39 -26.90
CA GLY A 266 10.38 4.44 -27.35
C GLY A 266 9.84 5.30 -26.19
N GLU A 267 9.46 4.67 -25.08
CA GLU A 267 9.01 5.35 -23.85
C GLU A 267 10.11 6.24 -23.27
N LEU A 268 11.36 5.76 -23.19
CA LEU A 268 12.51 6.51 -22.69
C LEU A 268 12.87 7.69 -23.59
N GLN A 269 12.83 7.53 -24.92
CA GLN A 269 13.03 8.62 -25.87
C GLN A 269 11.94 9.69 -25.77
N GLY A 270 10.68 9.25 -25.69
CA GLY A 270 9.54 10.15 -25.48
C GLY A 270 9.71 10.98 -24.21
N TRP A 271 10.06 10.31 -23.10
CA TRP A 271 10.32 10.97 -21.83
C TRP A 271 11.42 12.03 -21.93
N LEU A 272 12.58 11.70 -22.54
CA LEU A 272 13.71 12.64 -22.70
C LEU A 272 13.38 13.84 -23.59
N ASN A 273 12.45 13.69 -24.53
CA ASN A 273 11.98 14.78 -25.35
C ASN A 273 11.05 15.73 -24.57
N GLU A 274 10.17 15.18 -23.74
CA GLU A 274 9.17 15.91 -22.96
C GLU A 274 9.75 16.57 -21.70
N HIS A 275 10.70 15.92 -21.02
CA HIS A 275 11.15 16.27 -19.66
C HIS A 275 12.61 16.74 -19.60
N ARG A 276 13.04 17.55 -20.58
CA ARG A 276 14.41 18.09 -20.62
C ARG A 276 14.72 18.93 -19.39
N GLY A 277 15.88 18.70 -18.78
CA GLY A 277 16.34 19.37 -17.56
C GLY A 277 15.75 18.83 -16.26
N HIS A 278 14.90 17.79 -16.33
CA HIS A 278 14.37 17.14 -15.13
C HIS A 278 15.50 16.43 -14.36
N GLU A 279 15.39 16.35 -13.02
CA GLU A 279 16.44 15.79 -12.16
C GLU A 279 16.80 14.32 -12.50
N SER A 280 15.82 13.57 -13.02
CA SER A 280 15.99 12.18 -13.43
C SER A 280 16.58 11.99 -14.82
N GLU A 281 16.84 13.06 -15.58
CA GLU A 281 17.26 12.96 -16.98
C GLU A 281 18.51 12.11 -17.16
N SER A 282 19.50 12.25 -16.28
CA SER A 282 20.73 11.46 -16.37
C SER A 282 20.47 9.95 -16.17
N VAL A 283 19.52 9.59 -15.31
CA VAL A 283 19.15 8.19 -15.07
C VAL A 283 18.43 7.64 -16.29
N VAL A 284 17.46 8.39 -16.84
CA VAL A 284 16.69 7.98 -18.03
C VAL A 284 17.59 7.82 -19.25
N ARG A 285 18.59 8.68 -19.44
CA ARG A 285 19.62 8.51 -20.49
C ARG A 285 20.42 7.22 -20.31
N GLY A 286 20.77 6.87 -19.06
CA GLY A 286 21.43 5.61 -18.75
C GLY A 286 20.57 4.40 -19.11
N ASP A 287 19.30 4.42 -18.73
CA ASP A 287 18.34 3.37 -19.03
C ASP A 287 18.08 3.27 -20.55
N LEU A 288 18.11 4.39 -21.30
CA LEU A 288 18.02 4.38 -22.76
C LEU A 288 19.22 3.70 -23.41
N VAL A 289 20.44 4.01 -22.94
CA VAL A 289 21.66 3.35 -23.44
C VAL A 289 21.63 1.85 -23.16
N ASP A 290 21.15 1.44 -21.98
CA ASP A 290 20.96 0.02 -21.64
C ASP A 290 19.95 -0.66 -22.57
N ALA A 291 18.79 -0.04 -22.82
CA ALA A 291 17.80 -0.56 -23.77
C ALA A 291 18.39 -0.76 -25.18
N ILE A 292 19.17 0.20 -25.67
CA ILE A 292 19.81 0.14 -27.00
C ILE A 292 20.84 -0.99 -27.08
N ARG A 293 21.68 -1.16 -26.05
CA ARG A 293 22.65 -2.25 -25.99
C ARG A 293 22.00 -3.62 -26.02
N ARG A 294 20.89 -3.80 -25.29
CA ARG A 294 20.13 -5.05 -25.26
C ARG A 294 19.42 -5.34 -26.57
N LEU A 295 18.94 -4.31 -27.28
CA LEU A 295 18.42 -4.45 -28.64
C LEU A 295 19.51 -4.96 -29.59
N ALA A 296 20.69 -4.33 -29.57
CA ALA A 296 21.81 -4.73 -30.39
C ALA A 296 22.27 -6.17 -30.09
N GLU A 297 22.35 -6.54 -28.81
CA GLU A 297 22.66 -7.91 -28.37
C GLU A 297 21.62 -8.92 -28.86
N SER A 298 20.33 -8.61 -28.73
CA SER A 298 19.23 -9.45 -29.24
C SER A 298 19.40 -9.75 -30.73
N ASP A 299 19.77 -8.73 -31.51
CA ASP A 299 19.98 -8.85 -32.94
C ASP A 299 21.28 -9.58 -33.30
N LEU A 300 22.36 -9.44 -32.52
CA LEU A 300 23.57 -10.26 -32.69
C LEU A 300 23.28 -11.74 -32.45
N VAL A 301 22.51 -12.07 -31.40
CA VAL A 301 22.11 -13.46 -31.11
C VAL A 301 21.33 -14.05 -32.29
N LEU A 302 20.36 -13.31 -32.85
CA LEU A 302 19.61 -13.76 -34.02
C LEU A 302 20.48 -13.87 -35.27
N ALA A 303 21.40 -12.92 -35.49
CA ALA A 303 22.33 -12.97 -36.61
C ALA A 303 23.21 -14.24 -36.55
N HIS A 304 23.78 -14.55 -35.38
CA HIS A 304 24.54 -15.78 -35.16
C HIS A 304 23.68 -17.03 -35.36
N PHE A 305 22.44 -17.05 -34.86
CA PHE A 305 21.52 -18.15 -35.10
C PHE A 305 21.30 -18.40 -36.60
N TYR A 306 21.00 -17.35 -37.38
CA TYR A 306 20.85 -17.49 -38.83
C TYR A 306 22.15 -17.87 -39.54
N ALA A 307 23.30 -17.48 -38.99
CA ALA A 307 24.60 -17.92 -39.50
C ALA A 307 24.75 -19.45 -39.38
N THR A 308 24.29 -20.05 -38.28
CA THR A 308 24.31 -21.52 -38.13
C THR A 308 23.39 -22.24 -39.13
N LEU A 309 22.32 -21.59 -39.56
CA LEU A 309 21.38 -22.12 -40.55
C LEU A 309 21.83 -21.92 -42.00
N GLY A 310 22.95 -21.23 -42.25
CA GLY A 310 23.39 -20.92 -43.61
C GLY A 310 22.62 -19.77 -44.27
N SER A 311 21.81 -19.00 -43.53
CA SER A 311 20.93 -17.97 -44.10
C SER A 311 21.62 -16.61 -44.18
N ALA A 312 22.18 -16.28 -45.35
CA ALA A 312 22.83 -14.99 -45.58
C ALA A 312 21.87 -13.80 -45.41
N GLU A 313 20.61 -13.94 -45.83
CA GLU A 313 19.60 -12.89 -45.67
C GLU A 313 19.31 -12.61 -44.20
N GLY A 314 19.12 -13.66 -43.38
CA GLY A 314 18.88 -13.53 -41.94
C GLY A 314 20.07 -12.87 -41.22
N VAL A 315 21.29 -13.30 -41.53
CA VAL A 315 22.51 -12.68 -40.97
C VAL A 315 22.58 -11.20 -41.33
N GLN A 316 22.41 -10.85 -42.61
CA GLN A 316 22.49 -9.46 -43.07
C GLN A 316 21.41 -8.57 -42.45
N LEU A 317 20.19 -9.06 -42.32
CA LEU A 317 19.09 -8.32 -41.71
C LEU A 317 19.40 -8.00 -40.24
N HIS A 318 19.74 -9.02 -39.45
CA HIS A 318 19.92 -8.88 -38.02
C HIS A 318 21.23 -8.15 -37.66
N ALA A 319 22.35 -8.48 -38.31
CA ALA A 319 23.62 -7.83 -38.03
C ALA A 319 23.63 -6.34 -38.41
N ARG A 320 22.92 -5.92 -39.48
CA ARG A 320 22.77 -4.48 -39.79
C ARG A 320 21.95 -3.73 -38.76
N ARG A 321 20.92 -4.37 -38.22
CA ARG A 321 20.09 -3.77 -37.17
C ARG A 321 20.88 -3.64 -35.87
N ALA A 322 21.59 -4.70 -35.47
CA ALA A 322 22.52 -4.67 -34.36
C ALA A 322 23.58 -3.57 -34.52
N LEU A 323 24.18 -3.44 -35.71
CA LEU A 323 25.17 -2.40 -35.99
C LEU A 323 24.60 -0.98 -35.80
N ALA A 324 23.38 -0.74 -36.28
CA ALA A 324 22.72 0.56 -36.14
C ALA A 324 22.45 0.89 -34.66
N GLU A 325 21.90 -0.06 -33.93
CA GLU A 325 21.60 0.07 -32.50
C GLU A 325 22.91 0.24 -31.69
N ALA A 326 23.93 -0.58 -31.92
CA ALA A 326 25.23 -0.48 -31.24
C ALA A 326 25.92 0.89 -31.48
N ARG A 327 25.82 1.44 -32.70
CA ARG A 327 26.33 2.79 -32.99
C ARG A 327 25.56 3.87 -32.24
N GLU A 328 24.24 3.74 -32.16
CA GLU A 328 23.39 4.66 -31.39
C GLU A 328 23.69 4.60 -29.88
N GLY A 329 23.86 3.39 -29.34
CA GLY A 329 24.19 3.15 -27.93
C GLY A 329 25.65 3.45 -27.58
N GLY A 330 26.50 3.70 -28.57
CA GLY A 330 27.92 3.98 -28.39
C GLY A 330 28.71 2.81 -27.83
N ASP A 331 28.39 1.58 -28.24
CA ASP A 331 29.06 0.35 -27.81
C ASP A 331 30.06 -0.16 -28.88
N PRO A 332 31.37 0.13 -28.74
CA PRO A 332 32.34 -0.18 -29.78
C PRO A 332 32.56 -1.69 -29.99
N ASP A 333 32.33 -2.51 -28.95
CA ASP A 333 32.53 -3.95 -29.04
C ASP A 333 31.40 -4.59 -29.85
N GLN A 334 30.14 -4.20 -29.57
CA GLN A 334 28.99 -4.63 -30.37
C GLN A 334 29.05 -4.12 -31.82
N VAL A 335 29.52 -2.88 -32.03
CA VAL A 335 29.75 -2.33 -33.39
C VAL A 335 30.74 -3.19 -34.15
N LYS A 336 31.88 -3.51 -33.52
CA LYS A 336 32.93 -4.33 -34.13
C LYS A 336 32.40 -5.72 -34.47
N GLU A 337 31.70 -6.37 -33.54
CA GLU A 337 31.15 -7.72 -33.75
C GLU A 337 30.16 -7.74 -34.92
N ALA A 338 29.22 -6.78 -34.97
CA ALA A 338 28.26 -6.69 -36.06
C ALA A 338 28.94 -6.40 -37.41
N ASP A 339 29.94 -5.52 -37.46
CA ASP A 339 30.71 -5.22 -38.66
C ASP A 339 31.53 -6.44 -39.14
N GLU A 340 32.18 -7.19 -38.24
CA GLU A 340 32.93 -8.42 -38.56
C GLU A 340 32.01 -9.50 -39.14
N LEU A 341 30.84 -9.73 -38.53
CA LEU A 341 29.87 -10.71 -39.02
C LEU A 341 29.34 -10.35 -40.41
N LEU A 342 29.09 -9.06 -40.68
CA LEU A 342 28.66 -8.57 -41.99
C LEU A 342 29.74 -8.76 -43.06
N GLN A 343 31.00 -8.50 -42.74
CA GLN A 343 32.14 -8.67 -43.65
C GLN A 343 32.34 -10.16 -44.00
N GLU A 344 32.37 -11.03 -42.99
CA GLU A 344 32.54 -12.48 -43.18
C GLU A 344 31.50 -13.04 -44.16
N TRP A 345 30.24 -12.65 -44.00
CA TRP A 345 29.15 -13.15 -44.84
C TRP A 345 29.08 -12.53 -46.23
N ALA A 346 29.57 -11.30 -46.40
CA ALA A 346 29.75 -10.70 -47.72
C ALA A 346 30.80 -11.48 -48.54
N GLU A 347 31.91 -11.89 -47.92
CA GLU A 347 32.96 -12.69 -48.57
C GLU A 347 32.49 -14.10 -48.93
N ARG A 348 31.70 -14.75 -48.06
CA ARG A 348 31.11 -16.07 -48.34
C ARG A 348 30.13 -16.05 -49.51
N GLY A 349 29.27 -15.02 -49.57
CA GLY A 349 28.32 -14.85 -50.67
C GLY A 349 28.99 -14.58 -52.02
N GLY A 350 30.10 -13.83 -52.03
CA GLY A 350 30.87 -13.57 -53.25
C GLY A 350 31.59 -14.79 -53.84
N ASN A 351 31.83 -15.83 -53.03
CA ASN A 351 32.48 -17.07 -53.47
C ASN A 351 31.48 -18.18 -53.87
N GLY A 352 30.17 -18.01 -53.63
CA GLY A 352 29.14 -19.03 -53.84
C GLY A 352 28.57 -19.13 -55.26
N ASP A 353 28.69 -18.09 -56.09
CA ASP A 353 28.20 -18.08 -57.48
C ASP A 353 29.16 -18.78 -58.47
N GLY A 354 30.24 -19.42 -57.98
CA GLY A 354 31.30 -20.00 -58.81
C GLY A 354 31.17 -21.49 -59.16
N THR A 355 30.34 -22.29 -58.49
CA THR A 355 30.29 -23.74 -58.75
C THR A 355 28.90 -24.35 -58.54
N GLY A 356 28.10 -24.37 -59.61
CA GLY A 356 26.82 -25.06 -59.63
C GLY A 356 26.21 -25.10 -61.02
N SER A 357 26.98 -25.58 -62.00
CA SER A 357 26.48 -26.07 -63.30
C SER A 357 26.19 -27.56 -63.22
#